data_AF-A0A9Q3H985-F1
#
_entry.id   AF-A0A9Q3H985-F1
#
_cell.length_a   1.000
_cell.length_b   1.000
_cell.length_c   1.000
_cell.angle_alpha   90.00
_cell.angle_beta   90.00
_cell.angle_gamma   90.00
#
_symmetry.space_group_name_H-M   'P 1'
#
loop_
_entity.id
_entity.type
_entity.pdbx_description
1 polymer ?
#
loop_
_entity_poly.entity_id
_entity_poly.type
_entity_poly.pdbx_seq_one_letter_code
_entity_poly.pdbx_strand_id
1 'polypeptide(L)'
;MKEMTQIMANLQAASSSEASRPPAYKTPSMKAPGFFDGTQPFKVRSFIQSCQFIFHNHLANFSQDRNKALYATSFLIGRAAKWIEPYLSNLTNQDTDYLLNS
;
A
#
# COMPACT_ATOMS: atom_id res chain seq x y z
N MET A 1 1.52 38.78 32.58
CA MET A 1 1.23 38.99 31.14
C MET A 1 2.29 38.35 30.26
N LYS A 2 3.59 38.68 30.38
CA LYS A 2 4.65 38.12 29.52
C LYS A 2 4.80 36.59 29.59
N GLU A 3 4.71 36.01 30.79
CA GLU A 3 4.83 34.55 31.01
C GLU A 3 3.74 33.74 30.30
N MET A 4 2.50 34.24 30.29
CA MET A 4 1.36 33.52 29.72
C MET A 4 1.41 33.50 28.19
N THR A 5 1.95 34.57 27.58
CA THR A 5 2.20 34.64 26.14
C THR A 5 3.31 33.67 25.72
N GLN A 6 4.35 33.52 26.55
CA GLN A 6 5.45 32.59 26.28
C GLN A 6 5.00 31.12 26.34
N ILE A 7 4.13 30.78 27.29
CA ILE A 7 3.59 29.43 27.41
C ILE A 7 2.73 29.07 26.18
N MET A 8 1.90 29.99 25.68
CA MET A 8 1.11 29.77 24.46
C MET A 8 1.99 29.62 23.21
N ALA A 9 3.05 30.43 23.08
CA ALA A 9 3.97 30.34 21.96
C ALA A 9 4.71 28.98 21.93
N ASN A 10 5.13 28.47 23.08
CA ASN A 10 5.80 27.17 23.17
C ASN A 10 4.84 26.00 22.90
N LEU A 11 3.58 26.09 23.33
CA LEU A 11 2.56 25.06 23.06
C LEU A 11 2.23 24.99 21.56
N GLN A 12 2.22 26.14 20.87
CA GLN A 12 1.96 26.24 19.44
C GLN A 12 3.15 25.76 18.61
N ALA A 13 4.39 26.04 19.04
CA ALA A 13 5.60 25.51 18.43
C ALA A 13 5.73 23.98 18.58
N ALA A 14 5.26 23.41 19.69
CA ALA A 14 5.26 21.96 19.91
C ALA A 14 4.26 21.21 19.01
N SER A 15 3.18 21.87 18.56
CA SER A 15 2.19 21.30 17.64
C SER A 15 2.57 21.43 16.15
N SER A 16 3.55 22.29 15.82
CA SER A 16 4.04 22.50 14.44
C SER A 16 5.39 21.85 14.18
N SER A 17 5.89 21.06 15.12
CA SER A 17 7.02 20.16 14.88
C SER A 17 6.54 18.97 14.06
N GLU A 18 6.30 19.21 12.78
CA GLU A 18 6.46 18.20 11.73
C GLU A 18 7.98 17.91 11.65
N ALA A 19 8.51 17.34 12.74
CA ALA A 19 9.88 16.90 12.85
C ALA A 19 10.08 15.94 11.68
N SER A 20 10.85 16.41 10.71
CA SER A 20 11.28 15.73 9.49
C SER A 20 11.33 14.23 9.72
N ARG A 21 10.27 13.53 9.34
CA ARG A 21 10.28 12.07 9.35
C ARG A 21 11.41 11.73 8.38
N PRO A 22 12.48 11.05 8.83
CA PRO A 22 13.56 10.68 7.92
C PRO A 22 12.92 10.00 6.71
N PRO A 23 13.32 10.36 5.48
CA PRO A 23 12.71 9.80 4.29
C PRO A 23 12.72 8.29 4.45
N ALA A 24 11.53 7.68 4.39
CA ALA A 24 11.39 6.24 4.57
C ALA A 24 12.40 5.56 3.66
N TYR A 25 13.22 4.68 4.22
CA TYR A 25 14.27 4.00 3.48
C TYR A 25 13.66 3.36 2.22
N LYS A 26 14.15 3.78 1.06
CA LYS A 26 13.78 3.19 -0.22
C LYS A 26 14.93 2.34 -0.71
N THR A 27 14.67 1.05 -0.89
CA THR A 27 15.58 0.13 -1.55
C THR A 27 15.77 0.57 -3.01
N PRO A 28 17.00 0.82 -3.47
CA PRO A 28 17.27 1.12 -4.88
C PRO A 28 16.91 -0.09 -5.75
N SER A 29 16.16 0.13 -6.82
CA SER A 29 15.85 -0.85 -7.88
C SER A 29 15.22 -2.16 -7.37
N MET A 30 14.09 -2.03 -6.68
CA MET A 30 13.28 -3.18 -6.31
C MET A 30 12.82 -4.00 -7.53
N LYS A 31 13.15 -5.30 -7.53
CA LYS A 31 12.67 -6.23 -8.56
C LYS A 31 11.16 -6.40 -8.44
N ALA A 32 10.46 -6.35 -9.58
CA ALA A 32 9.05 -6.66 -9.64
C ALA A 32 8.74 -8.10 -9.16
N PRO A 33 7.53 -8.37 -8.67
CA PRO A 33 7.07 -9.72 -8.37
C PRO A 33 7.24 -10.64 -9.58
N GLY A 34 7.48 -11.93 -9.31
CA GLY A 34 7.30 -12.97 -10.32
C GLY A 34 5.82 -13.21 -10.59
N PHE A 35 5.49 -13.75 -11.76
CA PHE A 35 4.13 -14.18 -12.06
C PHE A 35 3.70 -15.35 -11.16
N PHE A 36 2.43 -15.36 -10.75
CA PHE A 36 1.84 -16.42 -9.95
C PHE A 36 0.66 -17.06 -10.69
N ASP A 37 0.76 -18.35 -10.99
CA ASP A 37 -0.21 -19.10 -11.77
C ASP A 37 -1.24 -19.88 -10.94
N GLY A 38 -1.02 -19.96 -9.62
CA GLY A 38 -1.85 -20.74 -8.69
C GLY A 38 -1.61 -22.25 -8.70
N THR A 39 -0.57 -22.77 -9.38
CA THR A 39 -0.29 -24.23 -9.42
C THR A 39 0.53 -24.72 -8.24
N GLN A 40 1.33 -23.84 -7.64
CA GLN A 40 2.23 -24.15 -6.53
C GLN A 40 1.84 -23.33 -5.28
N PRO A 41 0.95 -23.84 -4.41
CA PRO A 41 0.42 -23.09 -3.27
C PRO A 41 1.49 -22.52 -2.34
N PHE A 42 2.60 -23.24 -2.14
CA PHE A 42 3.72 -22.80 -1.30
C PHE A 42 4.41 -21.53 -1.81
N LYS A 43 4.25 -21.17 -3.09
CA LYS A 43 4.82 -19.93 -3.67
C LYS A 43 4.00 -18.68 -3.37
N VAL A 44 2.76 -18.81 -2.90
CA VAL A 44 1.87 -17.67 -2.64
C VAL A 44 2.48 -16.70 -1.63
N ARG A 45 3.16 -17.23 -0.59
CA ARG A 45 3.79 -16.42 0.44
C ARG A 45 4.92 -15.56 -0.13
N SER A 46 5.77 -16.15 -0.96
CA SER A 46 6.88 -15.45 -1.61
C SER A 46 6.37 -14.38 -2.59
N PHE A 47 5.31 -14.69 -3.33
CA PHE A 47 4.63 -13.73 -4.20
C PHE A 47 4.11 -12.53 -3.39
N ILE A 48 3.31 -12.76 -2.35
CA ILE A 48 2.77 -11.69 -1.48
C ILE A 48 3.89 -10.85 -0.87
N GLN A 49 4.94 -11.49 -0.35
CA GLN A 49 6.07 -10.78 0.26
C GLN A 49 6.78 -9.85 -0.75
N SER A 50 6.92 -10.29 -2.01
CA SER A 50 7.49 -9.44 -3.06
C SER A 50 6.61 -8.21 -3.37
N CYS A 51 5.29 -8.38 -3.40
CA CYS A 51 4.35 -7.26 -3.53
C CYS A 51 4.46 -6.30 -2.34
N GLN A 52 4.52 -6.83 -1.11
CA GLN A 52 4.64 -6.01 0.09
C GLN A 52 5.88 -5.14 0.07
N PHE A 53 7.05 -5.67 -0.33
CA PHE A 53 8.24 -4.84 -0.43
C PHE A 53 8.06 -3.67 -1.40
N ILE A 54 7.43 -3.90 -2.56
CA ILE A 54 7.12 -2.84 -3.54
C ILE A 54 6.21 -1.77 -2.91
N PHE A 55 5.17 -2.19 -2.19
CA PHE A 55 4.23 -1.27 -1.55
C PHE A 55 4.91 -0.37 -0.52
N HIS A 56 5.78 -0.94 0.32
CA HIS A 56 6.53 -0.17 1.31
C HIS A 56 7.53 0.79 0.67
N ASN A 57 8.09 0.44 -0.48
CA ASN A 57 9.03 1.30 -1.22
C ASN A 57 8.34 2.48 -1.91
N HIS A 58 7.06 2.33 -2.24
CA HIS A 58 6.26 3.29 -3.04
C HIS A 58 4.95 3.68 -2.32
N LEU A 59 5.06 4.09 -1.05
CA LEU A 59 3.90 4.43 -0.19
C LEU A 59 2.89 5.39 -0.85
N ALA A 60 3.36 6.39 -1.61
CA ALA A 60 2.48 7.35 -2.28
C ALA A 60 1.60 6.69 -3.36
N ASN A 61 2.15 5.73 -4.11
CA ASN A 61 1.45 5.00 -5.17
C ASN A 61 0.50 3.94 -4.59
N PHE A 62 0.86 3.37 -3.42
CA PHE A 62 0.15 2.27 -2.77
C PHE A 62 -0.51 2.68 -1.44
N SER A 63 -0.98 3.92 -1.36
CA SER A 63 -1.69 4.45 -0.19
C SER A 63 -3.05 3.79 0.02
N GLN A 64 -3.71 3.39 -1.07
CA GLN A 64 -5.00 2.70 -1.06
C GLN A 64 -4.82 1.19 -1.29
N ASP A 65 -5.58 0.36 -0.56
CA ASP A 65 -5.54 -1.10 -0.72
C ASP A 65 -5.97 -1.54 -2.11
N ARG A 66 -6.86 -0.78 -2.75
CA ARG A 66 -7.21 -0.96 -4.16
C ARG A 66 -6.00 -0.95 -5.09
N ASN A 67 -5.08 0.01 -4.93
CA ASN A 67 -3.89 0.11 -5.77
C ASN A 67 -2.95 -1.08 -5.54
N LYS A 68 -2.86 -1.56 -4.30
CA LYS A 68 -2.11 -2.78 -3.95
C LYS A 68 -2.71 -4.01 -4.62
N ALA A 69 -4.04 -4.15 -4.54
CA ALA A 69 -4.77 -5.28 -5.10
C ALA A 69 -4.69 -5.29 -6.64
N LEU A 70 -4.88 -4.15 -7.30
CA LEU A 70 -4.71 -4.00 -8.75
C LEU A 70 -3.28 -4.38 -9.19
N TYR A 71 -2.27 -3.90 -8.46
CA TYR A 71 -0.88 -4.24 -8.76
C TYR A 71 -0.60 -5.71 -8.56
N ALA A 72 -0.99 -6.33 -7.45
CA ALA A 72 -0.80 -7.77 -7.26
C ALA A 72 -1.52 -8.58 -8.35
N THR A 73 -2.73 -8.17 -8.71
CA THR A 73 -3.56 -8.87 -9.71
C THR A 73 -2.93 -8.87 -11.10
N SER A 74 -2.17 -7.83 -11.48
CA SER A 74 -1.50 -7.77 -12.79
C SER A 74 -0.37 -8.83 -12.97
N PHE A 75 0.08 -9.44 -11.88
CA PHE A 75 1.05 -10.55 -11.90
C PHE A 75 0.40 -11.93 -11.77
N LEU A 76 -0.93 -12.00 -11.70
CA LEU A 76 -1.63 -13.27 -11.72
C LEU A 76 -1.75 -13.77 -13.16
N ILE A 77 -1.45 -15.05 -13.37
CA ILE A 77 -1.59 -15.73 -14.65
C ILE A 77 -2.33 -17.06 -14.47
N GLY A 78 -2.63 -17.77 -15.56
CA GLY A 78 -3.12 -19.14 -15.50
C GLY A 78 -4.38 -19.31 -14.64
N ARG A 79 -4.33 -20.24 -13.67
CA ARG A 79 -5.46 -20.54 -12.78
C ARG A 79 -5.78 -19.38 -11.84
N ALA A 80 -4.77 -18.69 -11.34
CA ALA A 80 -4.96 -17.54 -10.45
C ALA A 80 -5.66 -16.38 -11.18
N ALA A 81 -5.30 -16.12 -12.44
CA ALA A 81 -5.99 -15.11 -13.26
C ALA A 81 -7.46 -15.47 -13.53
N LYS A 82 -7.76 -16.74 -13.84
CA LYS A 82 -9.14 -17.19 -14.00
C LYS A 82 -9.96 -17.08 -12.71
N TRP A 83 -9.32 -17.33 -11.57
CA TRP A 83 -9.98 -17.22 -10.27
C TRP A 83 -10.36 -15.77 -9.92
N ILE A 84 -9.51 -14.79 -10.27
CA ILE A 84 -9.77 -13.38 -9.95
C ILE A 84 -10.70 -12.68 -10.95
N GLU A 85 -10.85 -13.22 -12.15
CA GLU A 85 -11.66 -12.67 -13.25
C GLU A 85 -13.04 -12.12 -12.83
N PRO A 86 -13.91 -12.85 -12.08
CA PRO A 86 -15.23 -12.34 -11.70
C PRO A 86 -15.18 -11.15 -10.72
N TYR A 87 -14.03 -10.89 -10.09
CA TYR A 87 -13.84 -9.80 -9.14
C TYR A 87 -13.15 -8.58 -9.79
N LEU A 88 -12.69 -8.66 -11.04
CA LEU A 88 -11.93 -7.58 -11.67
C LEU A 88 -12.75 -6.30 -11.85
N SER A 89 -14.04 -6.41 -12.17
CA SER A 89 -14.97 -5.28 -12.20
C SER A 89 -14.96 -4.51 -10.88
N ASN A 90 -15.00 -5.25 -9.77
CA ASN A 90 -14.90 -4.76 -8.40
C ASN A 90 -13.49 -4.28 -8.01
N LEU A 91 -12.47 -4.44 -8.84
CA LEU A 91 -11.15 -3.84 -8.59
C LEU A 91 -11.01 -2.53 -9.39
N THR A 92 -11.72 -2.46 -10.51
CA THR A 92 -11.70 -1.31 -11.42
C THR A 92 -12.75 -0.26 -11.12
N ASN A 93 -13.85 -0.61 -10.44
CA ASN A 93 -14.88 0.34 -10.02
C ASN A 93 -14.34 1.28 -8.93
N GLN A 94 -14.54 2.60 -9.07
CA GLN A 94 -14.04 3.60 -8.11
C GLN A 94 -14.84 3.66 -6.80
N ASP A 95 -16.02 3.05 -6.79
CA ASP A 95 -16.89 3.04 -5.62
C ASP A 95 -16.35 2.03 -4.59
N THR A 96 -16.04 2.44 -3.37
CA THR A 96 -15.39 1.54 -2.39
C THR A 96 -16.40 0.69 -1.60
N ASP A 97 -17.69 0.96 -1.73
CA ASP A 97 -18.74 0.42 -0.86
C ASP A 97 -19.08 -1.07 -1.11
N TYR A 98 -18.71 -1.65 -2.26
CA TYR A 98 -19.08 -3.05 -2.55
C TYR A 98 -18.12 -4.09 -1.94
N LEU A 99 -16.93 -3.72 -1.46
CA LEU A 99 -15.98 -4.68 -0.86
C LEU A 99 -16.29 -5.03 0.60
N LEU A 100 -17.15 -4.26 1.26
CA LEU A 100 -17.44 -4.41 2.70
C LEU A 100 -18.77 -5.13 2.99
N ASN A 101 -19.52 -5.51 1.96
CA ASN A 101 -20.89 -6.02 2.09
C ASN A 101 -21.10 -7.44 1.54
N SER A 102 -20.08 -8.32 1.66
CA SER A 102 -20.22 -9.77 1.38
C SER A 102 -20.37 -10.59 2.65
#